data_AF-A0A397YYK3-F1
#
_entry.id   AF-A0A397YYK3-F1
#
_cell.length_a   1.000
_cell.length_b   1.000
_cell.length_c   1.000
_cell.angle_alpha   90.00
_cell.angle_beta   90.00
_cell.angle_gamma   90.00
#
_symmetry.space_group_name_H-M   'P 1'
#
loop_
_entity.id
_entity.type
_entity.pdbx_description
1 polymer ?
#
loop_
_entity_poly.entity_id
_entity_poly.type
_entity_poly.pdbx_seq_one_letter_code
_entity_poly.pdbx_strand_id
1 'polypeptide(L)'
;MVRISVLNDALKSMYNAEKRGKRQVMIRPSSKVIIKFLIVMQKHGYIGEFEYVDDHRSGKIVVELNGRLNKCGVISPRFDVGVKEIEGWTARLLPSRQFGYIVLTTSAGIMDHEEARRKNVGGKVLGFFLLMQQLRDLLFNRVVFHCFFYSSIALYELRCFRRL
;
A
#
# COMPACT_ATOMS: atom_id res chain seq x y z
N MET A 1 -12.58 3.25 -26.78
CA MET A 1 -11.41 3.71 -25.99
C MET A 1 -10.44 2.54 -25.85
N VAL A 2 -9.15 2.73 -26.15
CA VAL A 2 -8.14 1.66 -26.16
C VAL A 2 -7.59 1.44 -24.74
N ARG A 3 -7.43 0.17 -24.32
CA ARG A 3 -6.83 -0.19 -23.03
C ARG A 3 -5.31 -0.19 -23.14
N ILE A 4 -4.64 0.69 -22.40
CA ILE A 4 -3.18 0.86 -22.46
C ILE A 4 -2.48 -0.05 -21.42
N SER A 5 -3.02 -0.14 -20.20
CA SER A 5 -2.42 -0.95 -19.14
C SER A 5 -3.47 -1.70 -18.32
N VAL A 6 -3.57 -3.00 -18.58
CA VAL A 6 -4.50 -3.91 -17.89
C VAL A 6 -4.31 -3.95 -16.37
N LEU A 7 -3.08 -3.79 -15.89
CA LEU A 7 -2.77 -3.76 -14.45
C LEU A 7 -3.32 -2.50 -13.77
N ASN A 8 -3.27 -1.34 -14.43
CA ASN A 8 -3.79 -0.10 -13.88
C ASN A 8 -5.31 -0.16 -13.76
N ASP A 9 -5.98 -0.65 -14.80
CA ASP A 9 -7.44 -0.82 -14.79
C ASP A 9 -7.89 -1.79 -13.68
N ALA A 10 -7.13 -2.86 -13.45
CA ALA A 10 -7.36 -3.81 -12.37
C ALA A 10 -7.20 -3.17 -10.97
N LEU A 11 -6.04 -2.56 -10.70
CA LEU A 11 -5.78 -1.94 -9.39
C LEU A 11 -6.73 -0.76 -9.11
N LYS A 12 -7.06 0.03 -10.12
CA LYS A 12 -8.04 1.13 -9.99
C LYS A 12 -9.45 0.61 -9.66
N SER A 13 -9.86 -0.49 -10.28
CA SER A 13 -11.13 -1.15 -9.96
C SER A 13 -11.14 -1.68 -8.52
N MET A 14 -10.04 -2.27 -8.06
CA MET A 14 -9.91 -2.71 -6.67
C MET A 14 -9.98 -1.55 -5.67
N TYR A 15 -9.19 -0.50 -5.88
CA TYR A 15 -9.19 0.68 -5.01
C TYR A 15 -10.58 1.34 -4.92
N ASN A 16 -11.28 1.45 -6.05
CA ASN A 16 -12.63 2.00 -6.07
C ASN A 16 -13.66 1.09 -5.40
N ALA A 17 -13.48 -0.23 -5.46
CA ALA A 17 -14.36 -1.19 -4.79
C ALA A 17 -14.16 -1.15 -3.26
N GLU A 18 -12.91 -1.10 -2.80
CA GLU A 18 -12.55 -0.95 -1.38
C GLU A 18 -13.05 0.38 -0.81
N LYS A 19 -12.85 1.49 -1.54
CA LYS A 19 -13.38 2.81 -1.12
C LYS A 19 -14.90 2.84 -1.00
N ARG A 20 -15.60 1.99 -1.75
CA ARG A 20 -17.06 1.83 -1.67
C ARG A 20 -17.50 0.78 -0.63
N GLY A 21 -16.56 0.12 0.06
CA GLY A 21 -16.86 -0.92 1.05
C GLY A 21 -17.42 -2.20 0.45
N LYS A 22 -17.11 -2.51 -0.82
CA LYS A 22 -17.53 -3.78 -1.44
C LYS A 22 -16.67 -4.93 -0.91
N ARG A 23 -17.32 -6.06 -0.60
CA ARG A 23 -16.64 -7.28 -0.14
C ARG A 23 -15.89 -8.04 -1.24
N GLN A 24 -16.28 -7.85 -2.49
CA GLN A 24 -15.71 -8.55 -3.63
C GLN A 24 -15.60 -7.65 -4.86
N VAL A 25 -14.59 -7.91 -5.69
CA VAL A 25 -14.38 -7.22 -6.96
C VAL A 25 -14.07 -8.22 -8.06
N MET A 26 -14.74 -8.06 -9.20
CA MET A 26 -14.47 -8.80 -10.42
C MET A 26 -13.57 -7.97 -11.34
N ILE A 27 -12.42 -8.51 -11.70
CA ILE A 27 -11.44 -7.89 -12.58
C ILE A 27 -11.50 -8.56 -13.95
N ARG A 28 -11.62 -7.74 -15.01
CA ARG A 28 -11.54 -8.17 -16.41
C ARG A 28 -10.77 -7.12 -17.21
N PRO A 29 -9.71 -7.48 -17.96
CA PRO A 29 -9.24 -8.81 -18.32
C PRO A 29 -8.28 -9.39 -17.27
N SER A 30 -8.15 -10.72 -17.23
CA SER A 30 -7.12 -11.38 -16.42
C SER A 30 -5.76 -11.36 -17.14
N SER A 31 -4.67 -11.34 -16.37
CA SER A 31 -3.30 -11.42 -16.90
C SER A 31 -2.36 -12.07 -15.88
N LYS A 32 -1.35 -12.80 -16.36
CA LYS A 32 -0.36 -13.48 -15.47
C LYS A 32 0.32 -12.51 -14.50
N VAL A 33 0.57 -11.27 -14.93
CA VAL A 33 1.15 -10.20 -14.08
C VAL A 33 0.19 -9.82 -12.95
N ILE A 34 -1.11 -9.72 -13.21
CA ILE A 34 -2.12 -9.39 -12.20
C ILE A 34 -2.19 -10.52 -11.17
N ILE A 35 -2.24 -11.78 -11.62
CA ILE A 35 -2.28 -12.94 -10.73
C ILE A 35 -1.05 -12.96 -9.80
N LYS A 36 0.16 -12.79 -10.35
CA LYS A 36 1.39 -12.72 -9.54
C LYS A 36 1.40 -11.53 -8.58
N PHE A 37 0.86 -10.38 -8.99
CA PHE A 37 0.74 -9.21 -8.11
C PHE A 37 -0.23 -9.48 -6.95
N LEU A 38 -1.37 -10.11 -7.23
CA LEU A 38 -2.35 -10.50 -6.20
C LEU A 38 -1.76 -11.53 -5.23
N ILE A 39 -0.95 -12.48 -5.70
CA ILE A 39 -0.24 -13.42 -4.82
C ILE A 39 0.66 -12.66 -3.83
N VAL A 40 1.40 -11.64 -4.28
CA VAL A 40 2.23 -10.81 -3.39
C VAL A 40 1.35 -10.06 -2.38
N MET A 41 0.22 -9.49 -2.80
CA MET A 41 -0.71 -8.83 -1.88
C MET A 41 -1.32 -9.79 -0.85
N GLN A 42 -1.60 -11.03 -1.25
CA GLN A 42 -2.15 -12.08 -0.39
C GLN A 42 -1.13 -12.54 0.64
N LYS A 43 0.14 -12.73 0.25
CA LYS A 43 1.25 -13.06 1.18
C LYS A 43 1.35 -12.08 2.35
N HIS A 44 1.12 -10.79 2.09
CA HIS A 44 1.14 -9.75 3.12
C HIS A 44 -0.22 -9.52 3.81
N GLY A 45 -1.27 -10.28 3.47
CA GLY A 45 -2.58 -10.23 4.13
C GLY A 45 -3.44 -9.00 3.82
N TYR A 46 -3.20 -8.34 2.67
CA TYR A 46 -3.97 -7.16 2.23
C TYR A 46 -5.30 -7.53 1.57
N ILE A 47 -5.31 -8.65 0.85
CA ILE A 47 -6.49 -9.21 0.20
C ILE A 47 -6.82 -10.57 0.83
N GLY A 48 -8.07 -11.01 0.67
CA GLY A 48 -8.50 -12.34 1.05
C GLY A 48 -8.10 -13.38 0.00
N GLU A 49 -9.00 -14.31 -0.26
CA GLU A 49 -8.84 -15.27 -1.34
C GLU A 49 -9.16 -14.62 -2.70
N PHE A 50 -8.56 -15.17 -3.75
CA PHE A 50 -8.92 -14.79 -5.11
C PHE A 50 -9.06 -16.04 -5.96
N GLU A 51 -10.06 -16.01 -6.85
CA GLU A 51 -10.36 -17.10 -7.75
C GLU A 51 -10.16 -16.66 -9.20
N TYR A 52 -9.51 -17.52 -9.98
CA TYR A 52 -9.39 -17.35 -11.41
C TYR A 52 -10.50 -18.15 -12.11
N VAL A 53 -11.38 -17.44 -12.81
CA VAL A 53 -12.46 -18.03 -13.61
C VAL A 53 -12.08 -17.94 -15.08
N ASP A 54 -11.98 -19.09 -15.74
CA ASP A 54 -11.73 -19.14 -17.18
C ASP A 54 -13.04 -18.95 -17.96
N ASP A 55 -13.01 -18.02 -18.91
CA ASP A 55 -14.12 -17.63 -19.78
C ASP A 55 -13.81 -17.96 -21.25
N HIS A 56 -12.75 -18.74 -21.51
CA HIS A 56 -12.16 -19.06 -22.81
C HIS A 56 -11.78 -17.84 -23.68
N ARG A 57 -11.90 -16.62 -23.13
CA ARG A 57 -11.58 -15.36 -23.79
C ARG A 57 -10.36 -14.70 -23.15
N SER A 58 -10.57 -14.01 -22.04
CA SER A 58 -9.52 -13.25 -21.35
C SER A 58 -9.52 -13.51 -19.85
N GLY A 59 -10.22 -14.55 -19.39
CA GLY A 59 -10.47 -14.86 -17.98
C GLY A 59 -11.13 -13.73 -17.19
N LYS A 60 -11.50 -14.04 -15.95
CA LYS A 60 -11.97 -13.10 -14.93
C LYS A 60 -11.29 -13.48 -13.62
N ILE A 61 -10.99 -12.49 -12.78
CA ILE A 61 -10.47 -12.75 -11.44
C ILE A 61 -11.47 -12.17 -10.46
N VAL A 62 -11.96 -12.99 -9.55
CA VAL A 62 -12.77 -12.54 -8.42
C VAL A 62 -11.84 -12.43 -7.22
N VAL A 63 -11.78 -11.26 -6.61
CA VAL A 63 -10.92 -10.99 -5.45
C VAL A 63 -11.81 -10.63 -4.27
N GLU A 64 -11.58 -11.28 -3.13
CA GLU A 64 -12.18 -10.93 -1.86
C GLU A 64 -11.39 -9.80 -1.18
N LEU A 65 -12.13 -8.80 -0.71
CA LEU A 65 -11.61 -7.57 -0.15
C LEU A 65 -11.86 -7.55 1.36
N ASN A 66 -10.79 -7.31 2.13
CA ASN A 66 -10.81 -7.35 3.59
C ASN A 66 -11.02 -5.97 4.23
N GLY A 67 -11.08 -4.88 3.44
CA GLY A 67 -11.19 -3.52 3.99
C GLY A 67 -9.88 -2.94 4.52
N ARG A 68 -8.74 -3.63 4.34
CA ARG A 68 -7.41 -3.21 4.82
C ARG A 68 -6.62 -2.40 3.81
N LEU A 69 -7.04 -2.42 2.54
CA LEU A 69 -6.33 -1.77 1.46
C LEU A 69 -6.67 -0.28 1.44
N ASN A 70 -5.68 0.58 1.74
CA ASN A 70 -5.87 2.02 1.64
C ASN A 70 -5.74 2.50 0.21
N LYS A 71 -4.56 2.28 -0.40
CA LYS A 71 -4.26 2.71 -1.76
C LYS A 71 -3.44 1.66 -2.47
N CYS A 72 -3.81 1.33 -3.70
CA CYS A 72 -2.99 0.58 -4.63
C CYS A 72 -2.86 1.36 -5.95
N GLY A 73 -1.73 1.19 -6.62
CA GLY A 73 -1.48 1.89 -7.88
C GLY A 73 -0.33 1.29 -8.66
N VAL A 74 -0.38 1.48 -9.97
CA VAL A 74 0.70 1.16 -10.90
C VAL A 74 1.56 2.39 -11.11
N ILE A 75 2.87 2.20 -11.22
CA ILE A 75 3.78 3.27 -11.64
C ILE A 75 3.99 3.16 -13.14
N SER A 76 3.75 4.27 -13.85
CA SER A 76 3.91 4.37 -15.30
C SER A 76 4.71 5.62 -15.64
N PRO A 77 5.79 5.52 -16.44
CA PRO A 77 6.38 4.31 -17.03
C PRO A 77 7.04 3.39 -16.00
N ARG A 78 7.37 2.16 -16.39
CA ARG A 78 8.06 1.19 -15.51
C ARG A 78 9.56 1.49 -15.47
N PHE A 79 9.96 2.26 -14.47
CA PHE A 79 11.37 2.63 -14.25
C PHE A 79 12.21 1.44 -13.84
N ASP A 80 13.43 1.38 -14.36
CA ASP A 80 14.50 0.49 -13.91
C ASP A 80 15.03 0.98 -12.56
N VAL A 81 15.25 0.05 -11.64
CA VAL A 81 15.68 0.31 -10.27
C VAL A 81 16.80 -0.65 -9.90
N GLY A 82 17.96 -0.08 -9.65
CA GLY A 82 19.09 -0.82 -9.08
C GLY A 82 18.89 -1.13 -7.59
N VAL A 83 19.63 -2.10 -7.06
CA VAL A 83 19.52 -2.52 -5.64
C VAL A 83 19.71 -1.35 -4.67
N LYS A 84 20.66 -0.45 -4.98
CA LYS A 84 20.95 0.75 -4.17
C LYS A 84 19.82 1.79 -4.22
N GLU A 85 19.10 1.86 -5.33
CA GLU A 85 18.05 2.86 -5.56
C GLU A 85 16.72 2.47 -4.92
N ILE A 86 16.54 1.20 -4.55
CA ILE A 86 15.32 0.70 -3.88
C ILE A 86 14.95 1.58 -2.69
N GLU A 87 15.92 1.96 -1.86
CA GLU A 87 15.67 2.84 -0.70
C GLU A 87 15.16 4.22 -1.07
N GLY A 88 15.71 4.81 -2.14
CA GLY A 88 15.26 6.10 -2.65
C GLY A 88 13.83 6.03 -3.15
N TRP A 89 13.45 4.92 -3.81
CA TRP A 89 12.07 4.69 -4.25
C TRP A 89 11.11 4.44 -3.09
N THR A 90 11.53 3.68 -2.07
CA THR A 90 10.76 3.46 -0.84
C THR A 90 10.43 4.78 -0.15
N ALA A 91 11.43 5.67 0.01
CA ALA A 91 11.23 6.96 0.67
C ALA A 91 10.32 7.92 -0.09
N ARG A 92 10.25 7.82 -1.43
CA ARG A 92 9.39 8.69 -2.26
C ARG A 92 7.94 8.20 -2.33
N LEU A 93 7.74 6.88 -2.35
CA LEU A 93 6.43 6.28 -2.61
C LEU A 93 5.66 5.92 -1.34
N LEU A 94 6.36 5.47 -0.30
CA LEU A 94 5.74 5.04 0.93
C LEU A 94 5.73 6.18 1.95
N PRO A 95 4.63 6.35 2.72
CA PRO A 95 4.58 7.37 3.77
C PRO A 95 5.53 7.07 4.94
N SER A 96 5.89 5.80 5.13
CA SER A 96 6.85 5.37 6.15
C SER A 96 7.46 4.02 5.74
N ARG A 97 8.68 3.73 6.22
CA ARG A 97 9.43 2.48 5.92
C ARG A 97 8.70 1.22 6.39
N GLN A 98 7.83 1.33 7.39
CA GLN A 98 7.07 0.21 7.95
C GLN A 98 5.71 0.02 7.29
N PHE A 99 5.27 0.95 6.44
CA PHE A 99 3.90 0.99 5.95
C PHE A 99 3.85 0.95 4.42
N GLY A 100 3.50 -0.24 3.92
CA GLY A 100 3.28 -0.52 2.51
C GLY A 100 4.45 -1.24 1.86
N TYR A 101 4.20 -1.72 0.64
CA TYR A 101 5.17 -2.46 -0.14
C TYR A 101 5.21 -1.95 -1.58
N ILE A 102 6.42 -1.91 -2.12
CA ILE A 102 6.66 -1.70 -3.54
C ILE A 102 6.87 -3.07 -4.18
N VAL A 103 6.22 -3.27 -5.33
CA VAL A 103 6.35 -4.49 -6.13
C VAL A 103 7.25 -4.23 -7.32
N LEU A 104 8.24 -5.10 -7.49
CA LEU A 104 9.25 -5.04 -8.53
C LEU A 104 9.14 -6.29 -9.42
N THR A 105 9.39 -6.11 -10.71
CA THR A 105 9.68 -7.22 -11.62
C THR A 105 11.18 -7.40 -11.68
N THR A 106 11.67 -8.50 -11.12
CA THR A 106 13.08 -8.88 -11.18
C THR A 106 13.25 -10.06 -12.15
N SER A 107 14.49 -10.42 -12.46
CA SER A 107 14.81 -11.63 -13.24
C SER A 107 14.29 -12.91 -12.60
N ALA A 108 14.22 -12.96 -11.27
CA ALA A 108 13.69 -14.09 -10.50
C ALA A 108 12.16 -14.05 -10.33
N GLY A 109 11.48 -13.07 -10.93
CA GLY A 109 10.02 -12.94 -10.90
C GLY A 109 9.53 -11.65 -10.24
N ILE A 110 8.21 -11.59 -10.02
CA ILE A 110 7.55 -10.47 -9.36
C ILE A 110 7.61 -10.69 -7.86
N MET A 111 8.19 -9.74 -7.15
CA MET A 111 8.39 -9.80 -5.70
C MET A 111 8.31 -8.40 -5.09
N ASP A 112 8.22 -8.35 -3.77
CA ASP A 112 8.30 -7.13 -2.99
C ASP A 112 9.75 -6.62 -2.89
N HIS A 113 9.88 -5.34 -2.54
CA HIS A 113 11.16 -4.68 -2.38
C HIS A 113 12.02 -5.21 -1.21
N GLU A 114 11.44 -5.87 -0.20
CA GLU A 114 12.23 -6.49 0.87
C GLU A 114 12.83 -7.81 0.40
N GLU A 115 12.05 -8.68 -0.25
CA GLU A 115 12.55 -9.89 -0.89
C GLU A 115 13.63 -9.57 -1.93
N ALA A 116 13.43 -8.52 -2.74
CA ALA A 116 14.41 -8.08 -3.73
C ALA A 116 15.74 -7.65 -3.09
N ARG A 117 15.68 -6.96 -1.93
CA ARG A 117 16.88 -6.58 -1.17
C ARG A 117 17.59 -7.79 -0.58
N ARG A 118 16.85 -8.75 -0.01
CA ARG A 118 17.44 -9.98 0.57
C ARG A 118 18.19 -10.79 -0.50
N LYS A 119 17.64 -10.82 -1.72
CA LYS A 119 18.24 -11.52 -2.87
C LYS A 119 19.28 -10.68 -3.62
N ASN A 120 19.50 -9.42 -3.23
CA ASN A 120 20.37 -8.46 -3.91
C ASN A 120 20.07 -8.35 -5.43
N VAL A 121 18.79 -8.34 -5.80
CA VAL A 121 18.35 -8.21 -7.19
C VAL A 121 17.61 -6.89 -7.43
N GLY A 122 17.96 -6.22 -8.51
CA GLY A 122 17.23 -5.07 -9.04
C GLY A 122 16.14 -5.50 -10.02
N GLY A 123 15.43 -4.52 -10.57
CA GLY A 123 14.38 -4.81 -11.54
C GLY A 123 13.63 -3.57 -11.99
N LYS A 124 12.43 -3.76 -12.51
CA LYS A 124 11.52 -2.67 -12.90
C LYS A 124 10.41 -2.49 -11.89
N VAL A 125 10.08 -1.26 -11.55
CA VAL A 125 8.95 -0.99 -10.64
C VAL A 125 7.63 -1.24 -11.36
N LEU A 126 6.75 -2.03 -10.75
CA LEU A 126 5.40 -2.25 -11.24
C LEU A 126 4.41 -1.33 -10.55
N GLY A 127 4.41 -1.30 -9.23
CA GLY A 127 3.38 -0.66 -8.46
C GLY A 127 3.65 -0.70 -6.97
N PHE A 128 2.71 -0.15 -6.22
CA PHE A 128 2.77 -0.10 -4.77
C PHE A 128 1.38 -0.37 -4.19
N PHE A 129 1.37 -0.85 -2.95
CA PHE A 129 0.15 -0.94 -2.14
C PHE A 129 0.43 -0.51 -0.70
N LEU A 130 -0.51 0.24 -0.13
CA LEU A 130 -0.41 0.87 1.18
C LEU A 130 -1.48 0.31 2.12
N LEU A 131 -1.09 0.03 3.35
CA LEU A 131 -2.01 -0.44 4.39
C LEU A 131 -2.87 0.71 4.87
N MET A 132 -4.13 0.41 5.17
CA MET A 132 -4.98 1.26 5.98
C MET A 132 -4.42 1.32 7.39
N GLN A 133 -3.83 2.45 7.71
CA GLN A 133 -3.38 2.77 9.05
C GLN A 133 -4.63 3.13 9.86
N GLN A 134 -5.26 2.14 10.50
CA GLN A 134 -6.23 2.36 11.58
C GLN A 134 -5.65 3.23 12.73
N LEU A 135 -4.35 3.51 12.70
CA LEU A 135 -3.60 4.46 13.54
C LEU A 135 -3.81 5.94 13.16
N ARG A 136 -5.03 6.30 12.72
CA ARG A 136 -5.55 7.67 12.90
C ARG A 136 -6.63 7.80 13.98
N ASP A 137 -7.16 6.70 14.54
CA ASP A 137 -8.33 6.82 15.42
C ASP A 137 -8.09 6.56 16.92
N LEU A 138 -6.97 5.95 17.37
CA LEU A 138 -6.84 5.63 18.80
C LEU A 138 -5.63 6.15 19.58
N LEU A 139 -4.47 6.49 18.99
CA LEU A 139 -3.26 6.63 19.84
C LEU A 139 -2.26 7.78 19.62
N PHE A 140 -2.37 8.70 18.64
CA PHE A 140 -1.37 9.79 18.55
C PHE A 140 -1.85 11.22 18.82
N ASN A 141 -3.15 11.52 18.72
CA ASN A 141 -3.69 12.85 19.06
C ASN A 141 -4.06 13.05 20.54
N ARG A 142 -3.95 12.01 21.40
CA ARG A 142 -4.20 12.18 22.85
C ARG A 142 -2.93 12.35 23.69
N VAL A 143 -1.79 11.81 23.27
CA VAL A 143 -0.55 11.89 24.08
C VAL A 143 0.31 13.10 23.74
N VAL A 144 0.37 13.53 22.47
CA VAL A 144 1.18 14.70 22.09
C VAL A 144 0.50 16.02 22.45
N PHE A 145 -0.84 16.09 22.41
CA PHE A 145 -1.56 17.31 22.83
C PHE A 145 -1.55 17.52 24.34
N HIS A 146 -1.55 16.46 25.15
CA HIS A 146 -1.57 16.61 26.61
C HIS A 146 -0.18 16.90 27.20
N CYS A 147 0.91 16.40 26.59
CA CYS A 147 2.26 16.68 27.07
C CYS A 147 2.79 18.07 26.68
N PHE A 148 2.39 18.63 25.54
CA PHE A 148 2.85 19.99 25.17
C PHE A 148 2.05 21.13 25.81
N PHE A 149 0.79 20.90 26.21
CA PHE A 149 -0.01 21.94 26.87
C PHE A 149 0.18 22.00 28.39
N TYR A 150 0.53 20.89 29.06
CA TYR A 150 0.72 20.90 30.53
C TYR A 150 2.12 21.29 31.00
N SER A 151 3.15 21.20 30.15
CA SER A 151 4.52 21.57 30.58
C SER A 151 4.83 23.07 30.50
N SER A 152 4.04 23.87 29.78
CA SER A 152 4.22 25.35 29.73
C SER A 152 3.27 26.12 30.64
N ILE A 153 2.16 25.53 31.08
CA ILE A 153 1.17 26.22 31.95
C ILE A 153 1.53 26.09 33.44
N ALA A 154 2.26 25.04 33.84
CA ALA A 154 2.64 24.83 35.25
C ALA A 154 3.74 25.78 35.79
N LEU A 155 4.36 26.61 34.95
CA LEU A 155 5.41 27.56 35.36
C LEU A 155 4.93 29.02 35.45
N TYR A 156 3.71 29.34 34.98
CA TYR A 156 3.17 30.71 35.03
C TYR A 156 2.09 30.95 36.11
N GLU A 157 1.52 29.90 36.72
CA GLU A 157 0.50 30.02 37.77
C GLU A 157 1.04 29.96 39.22
N LEU A 158 2.36 29.91 39.43
CA LEU A 158 2.97 29.95 40.77
C LEU A 158 3.49 31.34 41.19
N ARG A 159 3.23 32.39 40.39
CA ARG A 159 3.60 33.79 40.74
C ARG A 159 2.44 34.66 41.22
N CYS A 160 1.20 34.18 41.23
CA CYS A 160 0.04 35.01 41.59
C CYS A 160 -0.56 34.74 42.98
N PHE A 161 -0.11 33.71 43.72
CA PHE A 161 -0.64 33.35 45.04
C PHE A 161 0.32 33.67 46.21
N ARG A 162 1.00 34.82 46.15
CA ARG A 162 1.79 35.37 47.26
C ARG A 162 1.64 36.89 47.36
N ARG A 163 0.40 37.33 47.50
CA ARG A 163 0.00 38.65 48.03
C ARG A 163 -1.45 38.56 48.55
N LEU A 164 -1.58 37.80 49.62
CA LEU A 164 -2.44 38.11 50.77
C LEU A 164 -1.54 38.01 51.99
#